data_AF-A0A2P6WBI1-F1
#
_entry.id   AF-A0A2P6WBI1-F1
#
_cell.length_a   1.000
_cell.length_b   1.000
_cell.length_c   1.000
_cell.angle_alpha   90.00
_cell.angle_beta   90.00
_cell.angle_gamma   90.00
#
_symmetry.space_group_name_H-M   'P 1'
#
loop_
_entity.id
_entity.type
_entity.pdbx_description
1 polymer ?
#
loop_
_entity_poly.entity_id
_entity_poly.type
_entity_poly.pdbx_seq_one_letter_code
_entity_poly.pdbx_strand_id
1 'polypeptide(L)' 'MAEAKVKRMNLNVEVSLHDAFKAATAAQGKNMTDVLLKFIEDYVAKNGVTPKKKTGRK' A
#
# COMPACT_ATOMS: atom_id res chain seq x y z
N MET A 1 -16.87 -10.35 11.10
CA MET A 1 -15.96 -9.35 10.50
C MET A 1 -15.42 -9.98 9.24
N ALA A 2 -15.64 -9.40 8.06
CA ALA A 2 -15.24 -10.03 6.81
C ALA A 2 -13.71 -10.16 6.77
N GLU A 3 -13.19 -11.38 6.77
CA GLU A 3 -11.76 -11.63 6.62
C GLU A 3 -11.30 -11.06 5.28
N ALA A 4 -10.45 -10.04 5.32
CA ALA A 4 -9.84 -9.51 4.13
C ALA A 4 -9.04 -10.63 3.46
N LYS A 5 -9.31 -10.91 2.18
CA LYS A 5 -8.55 -11.90 1.42
C LYS A 5 -7.14 -11.36 1.18
N VAL A 6 -6.20 -11.69 2.07
CA VAL A 6 -4.81 -11.22 2.01
C VAL A 6 -4.05 -11.98 0.93
N LYS A 7 -3.35 -11.27 0.05
CA LYS A 7 -2.41 -11.84 -0.93
C LYS A 7 -1.01 -11.33 -0.63
N ARG A 8 -0.03 -12.23 -0.51
CA ARG A 8 1.39 -11.86 -0.36
C ARG A 8 1.91 -11.25 -1.66
N MET A 9 2.66 -10.16 -1.52
CA MET A 9 3.32 -9.45 -2.61
C MET A 9 4.84 -9.57 -2.42
N ASN A 10 5.52 -10.13 -3.41
CA ASN A 10 6.97 -10.24 -3.41
C ASN A 10 7.55 -9.12 -4.27
N LEU A 11 8.53 -8.40 -3.73
CA LEU A 11 9.21 -7.29 -4.38
C LEU A 11 10.72 -7.48 -4.24
N ASN A 12 11.44 -7.24 -5.32
CA ASN A 12 12.88 -7.03 -5.28
C ASN A 12 13.13 -5.53 -5.15
N VAL A 13 13.86 -5.15 -4.11
CA VAL A 13 14.29 -3.77 -3.87
C VAL A 13 15.79 -3.76 -3.67
N GLU A 14 16.43 -2.65 -4.02
CA GLU A 14 17.84 -2.46 -3.72
C GLU A 14 18.06 -2.46 -2.20
N VAL A 15 19.15 -3.09 -1.74
CA VAL A 15 19.45 -3.24 -0.31
C VAL A 15 19.53 -1.87 0.36
N SER A 16 20.21 -0.91 -0.27
CA SER A 16 20.36 0.46 0.24
C SER A 16 19.01 1.17 0.40
N LEU A 17 18.06 0.91 -0.51
CA LEU A 17 16.71 1.48 -0.41
C LEU A 17 15.92 0.85 0.75
N HIS A 18 16.02 -0.48 0.91
CA HIS A 18 15.38 -1.18 2.01
C HIS A 18 15.89 -0.70 3.36
N ASP A 19 17.21 -0.54 3.52
CA ASP A 19 17.82 -0.10 4.76
C ASP A 19 17.46 1.35 5.10
N ALA A 20 17.46 2.23 4.10
CA ALA A 20 16.99 3.60 4.27
C ALA A 20 15.51 3.65 4.70
N PHE A 21 14.65 2.83 4.06
CA PHE A 21 13.24 2.74 4.42
C PHE A 21 13.03 2.19 5.83
N LYS A 22 13.78 1.16 6.21
CA LYS A 22 13.77 0.60 7.57
C LYS A 22 14.20 1.63 8.61
N ALA A 23 15.28 2.36 8.37
CA ALA A 23 15.76 3.39 9.29
C ALA A 23 14.75 4.54 9.43
N ALA A 24 14.16 5.01 8.33
CA ALA A 24 13.18 6.08 8.34
C ALA A 24 11.88 5.69 9.08
N THR A 25 11.40 4.46 8.88
CA THR A 25 10.19 3.97 9.58
C THR A 25 10.44 3.75 11.06
N ALA A 26 11.62 3.23 11.44
CA ALA A 26 12.04 3.09 12.83
C ALA A 26 12.15 4.44 13.54
N ALA A 27 12.72 5.47 12.90
CA ALA A 27 12.82 6.81 13.45
C ALA A 27 11.44 7.45 13.73
N GLN A 28 10.41 7.04 12.99
CA GLN A 28 9.02 7.47 13.19
C GLN A 28 8.23 6.57 14.14
N GLY A 29 8.83 5.50 14.67
CA GLY A 29 8.15 4.51 15.49
C GLY A 29 7.06 3.71 14.75
N LYS A 30 7.17 3.60 13.42
CA LYS A 30 6.17 2.95 12.56
C LYS A 30 6.64 1.59 12.06
N ASN A 31 5.70 0.69 11.79
CA ASN A 31 5.99 -0.57 11.12
C ASN A 31 6.14 -0.34 9.60
N MET A 32 7.14 -0.98 8.99
CA MET A 32 7.38 -0.93 7.54
C MET A 32 6.15 -1.34 6.72
N THR A 33 5.41 -2.37 7.17
CA THR A 33 4.25 -2.91 6.45
C THR A 33 3.12 -1.89 6.38
N ASP A 34 2.80 -1.24 7.50
CA ASP A 34 1.73 -0.22 7.56
C ASP A 34 2.05 0.97 6.66
N VAL A 35 3.31 1.41 6.66
CA VAL A 35 3.76 2.51 5.80
C VAL A 35 3.67 2.12 4.33
N LEU A 36 4.06 0.90 3.97
CA LEU A 36 4.00 0.42 2.59
C LEU A 36 2.54 0.28 2.11
N LEU A 37 1.67 -0.30 2.93
CA LEU A 37 0.24 -0.45 2.63
C LEU A 37 -0.41 0.92 2.43
N LYS A 38 -0.17 1.87 3.34
CA LYS A 38 -0.67 3.23 3.21
C LYS A 38 -0.17 3.91 1.94
N PHE A 39 1.10 3.72 1.60
CA PHE A 39 1.65 4.27 0.37
C PHE A 39 0.95 3.71 -0.88
N ILE A 40 0.68 2.40 -0.90
CA ILE A 40 -0.06 1.74 -1.98
C ILE A 40 -1.50 2.27 -2.05
N GLU A 41 -2.20 2.38 -0.92
CA GLU A 41 -3.56 2.93 -0.85
C GLU A 41 -3.61 4.36 -1.36
N ASP A 42 -2.71 5.23 -0.89
CA ASP A 42 -2.63 6.62 -1.31
C ASP A 42 -2.28 6.73 -2.81
N TYR A 43 -1.43 5.83 -3.32
CA TYR A 43 -1.09 5.77 -4.75
C TYR A 43 -2.31 5.35 -5.60
N VAL A 44 -3.05 4.33 -5.18
CA VAL A 44 -4.27 3.90 -5.88
C VAL A 44 -5.37 4.95 -5.76
N ALA A 45 -5.51 5.64 -4.63
CA ALA A 45 -6.50 6.72 -4.50
C ALA A 45 -6.22 7.88 -5.48
N LYS A 46 -4.94 8.21 -5.69
CA LYS A 46 -4.51 9.28 -6.60
C LYS A 46 -4.56 8.91 -8.07
N ASN A 47 -4.19 7.67 -8.41
CA ASN A 47 -3.98 7.23 -9.80
C ASN A 47 -5.03 6.24 -10.29
N GLY A 48 -5.81 5.66 -9.37
CA GLY A 48 -6.85 4.70 -9.67
C GLY A 48 -7.97 5.37 -10.42
N VAL A 49 -8.18 4.95 -11.66
CA VAL A 49 -9.43 5.19 -12.38
C VAL A 49 -10.50 4.47 -11.58
N THR A 50 -11.24 5.18 -10.72
CA THR A 50 -12.41 4.61 -10.07
C THR A 50 -13.25 3.95 -11.17
N PRO A 51 -13.55 2.63 -11.12
CA PRO A 51 -14.58 2.11 -11.97
C PRO A 51 -15.84 2.86 -11.55
N LYS A 52 -16.27 3.79 -12.41
CA LYS A 52 -17.50 4.56 -12.25
C LYS A 52 -18.56 3.54 -11.88
N LYS A 53 -18.99 3.54 -10.62
CA LYS A 53 -20.03 2.64 -10.11
C LYS A 53 -21.16 2.79 -11.13
N LYS A 54 -21.41 1.75 -11.93
CA LYS A 54 -22.49 1.79 -12.92
C LYS A 54 -23.75 1.94 -12.10
N THR A 55 -24.21 3.19 -11.93
CA THR A 55 -25.57 3.45 -11.52
C THR A 55 -26.39 2.80 -12.62
N GLY A 56 -27.06 1.71 -12.27
CA GLY A 56 -28.03 1.08 -13.16
C GLY A 56 -28.97 2.18 -13.62
N ARG A 57 -28.90 2.50 -14.90
CA ARG A 57 -29.85 3.36 -15.57
C ARG A 57 -30.86 2.41 -16.19
N LYS A 58 -32.12 2.64 -15.81
CA LYS A 58 -33.37 1.94 -16.16
C LYS A 58 -33.70 0.74 -15.29
#